data_AF-A0A3D2I230-F1
#
_entry.id   AF-A0A3D2I230-F1
#
_cell.length_a   1.000
_cell.length_b   1.000
_cell.length_c   1.000
_cell.angle_alpha   90.00
_cell.angle_beta   90.00
_cell.angle_gamma   90.00
#
_symmetry.space_group_name_H-M   'P 1'
#
loop_
_entity.id
_entity.type
_entity.pdbx_description
1 polymer ?
#
loop_
_entity_poly.entity_id
_entity_poly.type
_entity_poly.pdbx_seq_one_letter_code
_entity_poly.pdbx_strand_id
1 'polypeptide(L)'
;MRGKIVKGIAGFYYVWCEDDKLYECKAKGSFRKEGIKPLVGDNVTVCVLDEEKHLGNLEEILPRKNELIRPAVANVDQALIVFAMANPMPNLNLLDRFLLMMEWQNVETIICFSKQDMVSEEEEKHFLSIYEKCANEVLTISNTENMGIDKVKQCLEGKTTVLAGPSGVGKSSLLNRLCPQAASVTGSVSEKIGRGRHTTRHSEIYSLGNQTFLFDTPGFSSLKPPEVEKEELRRYFTEFLPYEGQCKYWGCTHIHEPGCMVKEARERGEIGETRYENYVQIFNELAECERRGNWRNKK
;
A
#
# COMPACT_ATOMS: atom_id res chain seq x y z
N MET A 1 -8.23 -8.86 -26.47
CA MET A 1 -8.66 -7.68 -25.67
C MET A 1 -7.68 -7.50 -24.52
N ARG A 2 -7.33 -6.28 -24.11
CA ARG A 2 -6.49 -6.08 -22.91
C ARG A 2 -7.36 -5.80 -21.69
N GLY A 3 -6.82 -6.11 -20.53
CA GLY A 3 -7.49 -5.82 -19.27
C GLY A 3 -6.59 -6.03 -18.06
N LYS A 4 -7.15 -5.81 -16.88
CA LYS A 4 -6.48 -5.99 -15.59
C LYS A 4 -7.20 -7.04 -14.75
N ILE A 5 -6.45 -7.97 -14.16
CA ILE A 5 -7.03 -8.97 -13.24
C ILE A 5 -7.52 -8.25 -11.98
N VAL A 6 -8.83 -8.22 -11.76
CA VAL A 6 -9.44 -7.56 -10.59
C VAL A 6 -9.74 -8.52 -9.43
N LYS A 7 -9.87 -9.83 -9.71
CA LYS A 7 -10.16 -10.84 -8.69
C LYS A 7 -9.69 -12.23 -9.15
N GLY A 8 -9.20 -13.03 -8.21
CA GLY A 8 -8.85 -14.45 -8.46
C GLY A 8 -9.53 -15.37 -7.45
N ILE A 9 -10.32 -16.35 -7.91
CA ILE A 9 -11.02 -17.31 -7.06
C ILE A 9 -10.91 -18.71 -7.67
N ALA A 10 -10.34 -19.67 -6.93
CA ALA A 10 -10.36 -21.10 -7.29
C ALA A 10 -9.92 -21.42 -8.74
N GLY A 11 -8.99 -20.65 -9.31
CA GLY A 11 -8.48 -20.84 -10.68
C GLY A 11 -9.24 -20.08 -11.78
N PHE A 12 -10.28 -19.33 -11.40
CA PHE A 12 -10.94 -18.33 -12.23
C PHE A 12 -10.37 -16.95 -11.92
N TYR A 13 -10.20 -16.15 -12.97
CA TYR A 13 -9.67 -14.80 -12.92
C TYR A 13 -10.68 -13.86 -13.55
N TYR A 14 -11.11 -12.85 -12.81
CA TYR A 14 -12.02 -11.84 -13.30
C TYR A 14 -11.19 -10.67 -13.82
N VAL A 15 -11.39 -10.30 -15.09
CA VAL A 15 -10.59 -9.29 -15.78
C VAL A 15 -11.48 -8.12 -16.15
N TRP A 16 -11.10 -6.92 -15.70
CA TRP A 16 -11.71 -5.68 -16.17
C TRP A 16 -11.05 -5.29 -17.49
N CYS A 17 -11.81 -5.32 -18.56
CA CYS A 17 -11.31 -5.09 -19.92
C CYS A 17 -11.52 -3.63 -20.35
N GLU A 18 -10.84 -3.24 -21.44
CA GLU A 18 -10.90 -1.89 -22.02
C GLU A 18 -12.31 -1.49 -22.53
N ASP A 19 -13.23 -2.43 -22.68
CA ASP A 19 -14.64 -2.18 -23.03
C ASP A 19 -15.53 -1.88 -21.81
N ASP A 20 -14.91 -1.63 -20.65
CA ASP A 20 -15.55 -1.39 -19.35
C ASP A 20 -16.47 -2.54 -18.89
N LYS A 21 -16.12 -3.77 -19.29
CA LYS A 21 -16.83 -4.99 -18.86
C LYS A 21 -15.92 -5.94 -18.10
N LEU A 22 -16.57 -6.73 -17.25
CA LEU A 22 -15.91 -7.75 -16.44
C LEU A 22 -16.05 -9.12 -17.12
N TYR A 23 -14.91 -9.72 -17.48
CA TYR A 23 -14.87 -11.06 -18.07
C TYR A 23 -14.40 -12.09 -17.05
N GLU A 24 -15.11 -13.22 -16.97
CA GLU A 24 -14.63 -14.39 -16.24
C GLU A 24 -13.70 -15.20 -17.13
N CYS A 25 -12.44 -15.29 -16.73
CA CYS A 25 -11.37 -15.90 -17.50
C CYS A 25 -10.77 -17.13 -16.79
N LYS A 26 -10.38 -18.13 -17.58
CA LYS A 26 -9.54 -19.25 -17.10
C LYS A 26 -8.10 -19.06 -17.57
N ALA A 27 -7.15 -19.40 -16.69
CA ALA A 27 -5.74 -19.44 -17.07
C ALA A 27 -5.47 -20.64 -18.00
N LYS A 28 -4.82 -20.41 -19.14
CA LYS A 28 -4.31 -21.50 -20.00
C LYS A 28 -3.36 -22.40 -19.20
N GLY A 29 -3.37 -23.70 -19.49
CA GLY A 29 -2.51 -24.69 -18.80
C GLY A 29 -1.00 -24.46 -18.99
N SER A 30 -0.61 -23.67 -20.00
CA SER A 30 0.78 -23.25 -20.26
C SER A 30 1.38 -22.49 -19.07
N PHE A 31 0.62 -21.62 -18.41
CA PHE A 31 1.09 -20.85 -17.25
C PHE A 31 1.60 -21.75 -16.12
N ARG A 32 0.94 -22.89 -15.88
CA ARG A 32 1.38 -23.88 -14.88
C ARG A 32 2.68 -24.57 -15.27
N LYS A 33 2.92 -24.79 -16.56
CA LYS A 33 4.16 -25.41 -17.07
C LYS A 33 5.34 -24.45 -16.99
N GLU A 34 5.09 -23.16 -17.16
CA GLU A 34 6.08 -22.09 -17.09
C GLU A 34 6.31 -21.56 -15.66
N GLY A 35 5.55 -22.06 -14.68
CA GLY A 35 5.64 -21.63 -13.28
C GLY A 35 5.10 -20.21 -13.02
N ILE A 36 4.43 -19.60 -14.00
CA ILE A 36 3.88 -18.25 -13.89
C ILE A 36 2.51 -18.32 -13.21
N LYS A 37 2.38 -17.66 -12.06
CA LYS A 37 1.10 -17.55 -11.34
C LYS A 37 0.48 -16.18 -11.61
N PRO A 38 -0.73 -16.11 -12.21
CA PRO A 38 -1.43 -14.84 -12.35
C PRO A 38 -1.80 -14.27 -10.98
N LEU A 39 -1.55 -12.98 -10.80
CA LEU A 39 -1.83 -12.21 -9.59
C LEU A 39 -2.89 -11.16 -9.86
N VAL A 40 -3.55 -10.75 -8.79
CA VAL A 40 -4.49 -9.62 -8.83
C VAL A 40 -3.68 -8.35 -9.13
N GLY A 41 -4.12 -7.54 -10.10
CA GLY A 41 -3.40 -6.37 -10.61
C GLY A 41 -2.56 -6.63 -11.86
N ASP A 42 -2.37 -7.88 -12.28
CA ASP A 42 -1.68 -8.18 -13.54
C ASP A 42 -2.43 -7.59 -14.74
N ASN A 43 -1.69 -6.93 -15.63
CA ASN A 43 -2.19 -6.54 -16.94
C ASN A 43 -2.10 -7.77 -17.86
N VAL A 44 -3.20 -8.10 -18.54
CA VAL A 44 -3.33 -9.34 -19.31
C VAL A 44 -3.97 -9.10 -20.67
N THR A 45 -3.70 -10.03 -21.59
CA THR A 45 -4.50 -10.18 -22.82
C THR A 45 -5.51 -11.32 -22.63
N VAL A 46 -6.74 -11.05 -23.03
CA VAL A 46 -7.87 -11.96 -22.96
C VAL A 46 -8.34 -12.29 -24.37
N CYS A 47 -8.49 -13.59 -24.63
CA CYS A 47 -9.23 -14.12 -25.76
C CYS A 47 -10.68 -14.34 -25.34
N VAL A 48 -11.61 -13.55 -25.88
CA VAL A 48 -13.04 -13.65 -25.58
C VAL A 48 -13.61 -14.88 -26.27
N LEU A 49 -14.29 -15.73 -25.50
CA LEU A 49 -14.94 -16.95 -25.99
C LEU A 49 -16.44 -16.73 -26.22
N ASP A 50 -17.07 -15.94 -25.36
CA ASP A 50 -18.50 -15.65 -25.39
C ASP A 50 -18.71 -14.20 -24.93
N GLU A 51 -19.10 -13.33 -25.87
CA GLU A 51 -19.34 -11.90 -25.61
C GLU A 51 -20.60 -11.66 -24.79
N GLU A 52 -21.65 -12.49 -24.95
CA GLU A 52 -22.92 -12.34 -24.22
C GLU A 52 -22.79 -12.74 -22.76
N LYS A 53 -21.99 -13.79 -22.49
CA LYS A 53 -21.74 -14.27 -21.11
C LYS A 53 -20.49 -13.68 -20.48
N HIS A 54 -19.74 -12.86 -21.21
CA HIS A 54 -18.45 -12.30 -20.79
C HIS A 54 -17.47 -13.38 -20.30
N LEU A 55 -17.29 -14.44 -21.10
CA LEU A 55 -16.35 -15.51 -20.81
C LEU A 55 -15.10 -15.40 -21.69
N GLY A 56 -13.94 -15.70 -21.11
CA GLY A 56 -12.67 -15.63 -21.83
C GLY A 56 -11.62 -16.61 -21.33
N ASN A 57 -10.46 -16.58 -21.99
CA ASN A 57 -9.24 -17.23 -21.53
C ASN A 57 -8.13 -16.19 -21.40
N LEU A 58 -7.34 -16.29 -20.35
CA LEU A 58 -6.09 -15.54 -20.24
C LEU A 58 -5.12 -16.07 -21.29
N GLU A 59 -4.66 -15.18 -22.16
CA GLU A 59 -3.73 -15.50 -23.23
C GLU A 59 -2.30 -15.22 -22.82
N GLU A 60 -2.05 -14.03 -22.29
CA GLU A 60 -0.72 -13.57 -21.87
C GLU A 60 -0.84 -12.70 -20.62
N ILE A 61 0.19 -12.76 -19.76
CA ILE A 61 0.40 -11.80 -18.67
C ILE A 61 1.51 -10.86 -19.10
N LEU A 62 1.23 -9.57 -19.15
CA LEU A 62 2.19 -8.54 -19.53
C LEU A 62 3.22 -8.32 -18.40
N PRO A 63 4.42 -7.78 -18.71
CA PRO A 63 5.45 -7.54 -17.72
C PRO A 63 4.96 -6.72 -16.52
N ARG A 64 5.32 -7.17 -15.31
CA ARG A 64 4.99 -6.48 -14.07
C ARG A 64 5.89 -5.28 -13.85
N LYS A 65 5.31 -4.13 -13.50
CA LYS A 65 6.03 -2.97 -12.98
C LYS A 65 6.62 -3.26 -11.60
N ASN A 66 5.83 -3.87 -10.73
CA ASN A 66 6.20 -4.30 -9.39
C ASN A 66 5.26 -5.41 -8.90
N GLU A 67 5.63 -6.03 -7.78
CA GLU A 67 4.85 -7.04 -7.08
C GLU A 67 4.98 -6.82 -5.58
N LEU A 68 3.86 -6.60 -4.90
CA LEU A 68 3.83 -6.53 -3.45
C LEU A 68 3.77 -7.93 -2.87
N ILE A 69 4.45 -8.15 -1.75
CA ILE A 69 4.46 -9.46 -1.08
C ILE A 69 3.19 -9.64 -0.23
N ARG A 70 2.71 -8.55 0.39
CA ARG A 70 1.57 -8.56 1.31
C ARG A 70 0.73 -7.28 1.19
N PRO A 71 -0.46 -7.35 0.57
CA PRO A 71 -1.02 -8.51 -0.15
C PRO A 71 -0.25 -8.83 -1.44
N ALA A 72 -0.41 -10.04 -1.96
CA ALA A 72 0.19 -10.45 -3.23
C ALA A 72 -0.55 -9.81 -4.41
N VAL A 73 -0.13 -8.61 -4.80
CA VAL A 73 -0.72 -7.81 -5.89
C VAL A 73 0.37 -7.23 -6.79
N ALA A 74 0.05 -7.04 -8.07
CA ALA A 74 1.00 -6.52 -9.07
C ALA A 74 0.57 -5.16 -9.62
N ASN A 75 1.52 -4.44 -10.21
CA ASN A 75 1.31 -3.17 -10.91
C ASN A 75 0.63 -2.10 -10.05
N VAL A 76 1.16 -1.92 -8.84
CA VAL A 76 0.71 -0.89 -7.90
C VAL A 76 1.48 0.39 -8.18
N ASP A 77 0.77 1.50 -8.33
CA ASP A 77 1.39 2.82 -8.54
C ASP A 77 1.70 3.50 -7.22
N GLN A 78 0.80 3.39 -6.26
CA GLN A 78 0.91 4.06 -4.97
C GLN A 78 0.19 3.31 -3.84
N ALA A 79 0.53 3.64 -2.61
CA ALA A 79 -0.15 3.17 -1.41
C ALA A 79 -0.80 4.34 -0.67
N LEU A 80 -2.09 4.23 -0.39
CA LEU A 80 -2.84 5.14 0.46
C LEU A 80 -2.89 4.56 1.88
N ILE A 81 -2.09 5.11 2.78
CA ILE A 81 -1.91 4.63 4.16
C ILE A 81 -2.80 5.46 5.09
N VAL A 82 -3.85 4.84 5.61
CA VAL A 82 -4.86 5.52 6.44
C VAL A 82 -4.60 5.28 7.93
N PHE A 83 -4.45 6.35 8.70
CA PHE A 83 -4.36 6.34 10.16
C PHE A 83 -5.35 7.33 10.76
N ALA A 84 -5.91 7.04 11.93
CA ALA A 84 -6.75 8.02 12.64
C ALA A 84 -5.86 8.95 13.48
N MET A 85 -6.19 10.24 13.55
CA MET A 85 -5.47 11.18 14.41
C MET A 85 -5.83 11.05 15.89
N ALA A 86 -7.04 10.58 16.20
CA ALA A 86 -7.55 10.55 17.58
C ALA A 86 -7.88 9.13 18.10
N ASN A 87 -9.03 8.57 17.73
CA ASN A 87 -9.49 7.28 18.26
C ASN A 87 -9.56 6.20 17.17
N PRO A 88 -8.68 5.18 17.15
CA PRO A 88 -7.56 4.96 18.06
C PRO A 88 -6.40 5.91 17.77
N MET A 89 -5.57 6.18 18.79
CA MET A 89 -4.37 6.98 18.62
C MET A 89 -3.46 6.32 17.59
N PRO A 90 -2.85 7.09 16.67
CA PRO A 90 -2.04 6.52 15.61
C PRO A 90 -0.78 5.89 16.20
N ASN A 91 -0.58 4.61 15.92
CA ASN A 91 0.70 3.96 16.19
C ASN A 91 1.69 4.39 15.09
N LEU A 92 2.47 5.43 15.36
CA LEU A 92 3.43 6.00 14.42
C LEU A 92 4.54 5.01 14.06
N ASN A 93 4.95 4.12 14.97
CA ASN A 93 5.90 3.06 14.65
C ASN A 93 5.36 2.10 13.57
N LEU A 94 4.06 1.79 13.63
CA LEU A 94 3.42 0.96 12.60
C LEU A 94 3.34 1.69 11.26
N LEU A 95 3.00 2.99 11.26
CA LEU A 95 2.99 3.83 10.06
C LEU A 95 4.38 3.86 9.41
N ASP A 96 5.42 4.06 10.20
CA ASP A 96 6.82 4.10 9.74
C ASP A 96 7.27 2.79 9.09
N ARG A 97 6.81 1.65 9.62
CA ARG A 97 7.05 0.33 9.01
C ARG A 97 6.33 0.17 7.67
N PHE A 98 5.15 0.78 7.50
CA PHE A 98 4.48 0.78 6.20
C PHE A 98 5.24 1.61 5.18
N LEU A 99 5.66 2.82 5.54
CA LEU A 99 6.48 3.66 4.67
C LEU A 99 7.75 2.92 4.25
N LEU A 100 8.43 2.31 5.21
CA LEU A 100 9.61 1.48 4.97
C LEU A 100 9.35 0.34 3.97
N MET A 101 8.24 -0.39 4.12
CA MET A 101 7.90 -1.51 3.24
C MET A 101 7.54 -1.05 1.83
N MET A 102 6.85 0.09 1.69
CA MET A 102 6.49 0.66 0.39
C MET A 102 7.72 1.21 -0.33
N GLU A 103 8.59 1.92 0.38
CA GLU A 103 9.86 2.42 -0.16
C GLU A 103 10.75 1.27 -0.63
N TRP A 104 10.85 0.20 0.16
CA TRP A 104 11.56 -1.02 -0.22
C TRP A 104 11.01 -1.67 -1.51
N GLN A 105 9.71 -1.52 -1.78
CA GLN A 105 9.04 -2.04 -2.98
C GLN A 105 8.94 -0.99 -4.11
N ASN A 106 9.57 0.18 -3.95
CA ASN A 106 9.50 1.32 -4.88
C ASN A 106 8.05 1.73 -5.21
N VAL A 107 7.21 1.87 -4.17
CA VAL A 107 5.82 2.29 -4.28
C VAL A 107 5.66 3.67 -3.64
N GLU A 108 5.13 4.63 -4.38
CA GLU A 108 4.83 5.97 -3.86
C GLU A 108 3.85 5.90 -2.69
N THR A 109 4.05 6.73 -1.67
CA THR A 109 3.22 6.71 -0.46
C THR A 109 2.44 7.99 -0.28
N ILE A 110 1.13 7.84 -0.05
CA ILE A 110 0.23 8.91 0.36
C ILE A 110 -0.25 8.55 1.76
N ILE A 111 0.02 9.42 2.72
CA ILE A 111 -0.50 9.28 4.08
C ILE A 111 -1.83 10.03 4.15
N CYS A 112 -2.85 9.36 4.68
CA CYS A 112 -4.16 9.95 4.89
C CYS A 112 -4.54 9.83 6.37
N PHE A 113 -4.47 10.95 7.07
CA PHE A 113 -4.91 11.05 8.43
C PHE A 113 -6.42 11.31 8.47
N SER A 114 -7.15 10.38 9.09
CA SER A 114 -8.59 10.46 9.25
C SER A 114 -8.99 10.99 10.63
N LYS A 115 -10.26 11.37 10.76
CA LYS A 115 -10.86 11.90 11.99
C LYS A 115 -10.28 13.27 12.38
N GLN A 116 -10.02 14.10 11.37
CA GLN A 116 -9.60 15.50 11.56
C GLN A 116 -10.60 16.27 12.44
N ASP A 117 -11.89 15.91 12.40
CA ASP A 117 -12.96 16.46 13.23
C ASP A 117 -12.79 16.23 14.75
N MET A 118 -11.84 15.38 15.15
CA MET A 118 -11.60 15.00 16.56
C MET A 118 -10.33 15.61 17.16
N VAL A 119 -9.60 16.45 16.43
CA VAL A 119 -8.34 17.04 16.88
C VAL A 119 -8.33 18.56 16.69
N SER A 120 -7.48 19.24 17.45
CA SER A 120 -7.22 20.67 17.27
C SER A 120 -6.35 20.95 16.04
N GLU A 121 -6.37 22.18 15.53
CA GLU A 121 -5.50 22.60 14.43
C GLU A 121 -4.00 22.45 14.75
N GLU A 122 -3.62 22.59 16.03
CA GLU A 122 -2.23 22.44 16.48
C GLU A 122 -1.79 20.98 16.41
N GLU A 123 -2.63 20.05 16.84
CA GLU A 123 -2.39 18.60 16.72
C GLU A 123 -2.35 18.16 15.25
N GLU A 124 -3.26 18.69 14.42
CA GLU A 124 -3.25 18.41 12.97
C GLU A 124 -1.91 18.81 12.34
N LYS A 125 -1.47 20.06 12.57
CA LYS A 125 -0.19 20.57 12.07
C LYS A 125 0.99 19.76 12.58
N HIS A 126 0.94 19.32 13.84
CA HIS A 126 1.97 18.46 14.40
C HIS A 126 2.08 17.14 13.63
N PHE A 127 0.98 16.43 13.39
CA PHE A 127 1.01 15.18 12.61
C PHE A 127 1.51 15.37 11.19
N LEU A 128 1.07 16.44 10.52
CA LEU A 128 1.54 16.77 9.16
C LEU A 128 3.05 17.02 9.15
N SER A 129 3.55 17.84 10.07
CA SER A 129 4.97 18.23 10.12
C SER A 129 5.94 17.04 10.28
N ILE A 130 5.49 15.95 10.90
CA ILE A 130 6.31 14.73 11.07
C ILE A 130 6.56 14.04 9.72
N TYR A 131 5.59 14.06 8.81
CA TYR A 131 5.57 13.21 7.62
C TYR A 131 5.66 13.94 6.29
N GLU A 132 5.49 15.27 6.27
CA GLU A 132 5.57 16.09 5.05
C GLU A 132 6.86 15.89 4.25
N LYS A 133 7.99 15.58 4.92
CA LYS A 133 9.28 15.31 4.27
C LYS A 133 9.54 13.84 3.97
N CYS A 134 8.67 12.95 4.45
CA CYS A 134 8.89 11.50 4.44
C CYS A 134 8.00 10.78 3.41
N ALA A 135 6.80 11.31 3.16
CA ALA A 135 5.84 10.76 2.20
C ALA A 135 5.71 11.68 0.97
N ASN A 136 5.22 11.14 -0.15
CA ASN A 136 4.98 11.94 -1.36
C ASN A 136 3.87 12.96 -1.13
N GLU A 137 2.87 12.59 -0.34
CA GLU A 137 1.75 13.47 -0.01
C GLU A 137 1.17 13.09 1.37
N VAL A 138 0.78 14.11 2.14
CA VAL A 138 0.12 13.93 3.43
C VAL A 138 -1.21 14.69 3.40
N LEU A 139 -2.30 13.95 3.58
CA LEU A 139 -3.67 14.44 3.50
C LEU A 139 -4.38 14.27 4.84
N THR A 140 -5.30 15.18 5.13
CA THR A 140 -6.23 15.08 6.25
C THR A 140 -7.65 14.95 5.74
N ILE A 141 -8.44 14.08 6.37
CA ILE A 141 -9.84 13.84 6.01
C ILE A 141 -10.74 13.76 7.23
N SER A 142 -11.99 14.18 7.04
CA SER A 142 -13.10 13.87 7.92
C SER A 142 -14.17 13.12 7.13
N ASN A 143 -14.38 11.84 7.47
CA ASN A 143 -15.42 11.02 6.83
C ASN A 143 -16.84 11.43 7.26
N THR A 144 -16.97 12.01 8.46
CA THR A 144 -18.20 12.51 9.07
C THR A 144 -18.62 13.81 8.41
N GLU A 145 -17.69 14.74 8.25
CA GLU A 145 -17.93 16.07 7.66
C GLU A 145 -17.69 16.13 6.15
N ASN A 146 -17.26 15.01 5.55
CA ASN A 146 -16.94 14.89 4.13
C ASN A 146 -15.85 15.87 3.65
N MET A 147 -14.87 16.15 4.52
CA MET A 147 -13.75 17.04 4.23
C MET A 147 -12.54 16.27 3.70
N GLY A 148 -11.81 16.87 2.77
CA GLY A 148 -10.56 16.33 2.21
C GLY A 148 -10.75 15.17 1.21
N ILE A 149 -11.96 14.62 1.08
CA ILE A 149 -12.26 13.48 0.21
C ILE A 149 -11.99 13.78 -1.28
N ASP A 150 -12.24 15.01 -1.73
CA ASP A 150 -12.01 15.37 -3.14
C ASP A 150 -10.52 15.42 -3.50
N LYS A 151 -9.66 15.85 -2.57
CA LYS A 151 -8.20 15.75 -2.76
C LYS A 151 -7.78 14.29 -2.89
N VAL A 152 -8.27 13.42 -2.01
CA VAL A 152 -8.00 11.97 -2.11
C VAL A 152 -8.42 11.43 -3.48
N LYS A 153 -9.60 11.81 -4.01
CA LYS A 153 -10.03 11.37 -5.36
C LYS A 153 -9.07 11.82 -6.46
N GLN A 154 -8.59 13.07 -6.40
CA GLN A 154 -7.63 13.61 -7.37
C GLN A 154 -6.32 12.81 -7.34
N CYS A 155 -5.80 12.47 -6.16
CA CYS A 155 -4.57 11.69 -6.04
C CYS A 155 -4.72 10.25 -6.56
N LEU A 156 -5.93 9.69 -6.50
CA LEU A 156 -6.22 8.33 -6.96
C LEU A 156 -6.45 8.25 -8.48
N GLU A 157 -6.78 9.34 -9.14
CA GLU A 157 -7.24 9.34 -10.54
C GLU A 157 -6.21 8.71 -11.50
N GLY A 158 -6.65 7.72 -12.28
CA GLY A 158 -5.82 7.01 -13.26
C GLY A 158 -4.75 6.11 -12.66
N LYS A 159 -4.71 5.95 -11.33
CA LYS A 159 -3.69 5.17 -10.64
C LYS A 159 -4.27 3.89 -10.03
N THR A 160 -3.37 2.93 -9.87
CA THR A 160 -3.63 1.68 -9.14
C THR A 160 -3.12 1.81 -7.72
N THR A 161 -4.03 1.95 -6.75
CA THR A 161 -3.71 2.29 -5.38
C THR A 161 -3.99 1.14 -4.42
N VAL A 162 -3.09 0.88 -3.50
CA VAL A 162 -3.31 -0.05 -2.39
C VAL A 162 -3.75 0.71 -1.15
N LEU A 163 -4.92 0.37 -0.60
CA LEU A 163 -5.39 0.94 0.66
C LEU A 163 -4.86 0.12 1.83
N ALA A 164 -4.10 0.77 2.71
CA ALA A 164 -3.49 0.13 3.89
C ALA A 164 -3.80 0.91 5.17
N GLY A 165 -3.70 0.23 6.32
CA GLY A 165 -3.81 0.85 7.63
C GLY A 165 -4.48 -0.05 8.68
N PRO A 166 -4.42 0.31 9.97
CA PRO A 166 -4.99 -0.49 11.06
C PRO A 166 -6.52 -0.62 10.99
N SER A 167 -7.11 -1.56 11.74
CA SER A 167 -8.57 -1.63 11.88
C SER A 167 -9.11 -0.41 12.64
N GLY A 168 -10.34 0.03 12.33
CA GLY A 168 -11.02 1.13 13.05
C GLY A 168 -10.61 2.56 12.65
N VAL A 169 -9.62 2.71 11.77
CA VAL A 169 -9.13 4.03 11.29
C VAL A 169 -9.99 4.66 10.19
N GLY A 170 -11.10 4.04 9.78
CA GLY A 170 -12.01 4.62 8.80
C GLY A 170 -11.75 4.27 7.32
N LYS A 171 -10.91 3.26 7.02
CA LYS A 171 -10.68 2.76 5.64
C LYS A 171 -11.98 2.41 4.91
N SER A 172 -12.84 1.59 5.51
CA SER A 172 -14.13 1.20 4.91
C SER A 172 -15.07 2.39 4.73
N SER A 173 -15.05 3.36 5.66
CA SER A 173 -15.81 4.60 5.52
C SER A 173 -15.32 5.43 4.34
N LEU A 174 -14.00 5.56 4.18
CA LEU A 174 -13.39 6.23 3.04
C LEU A 174 -13.71 5.51 1.72
N LEU A 175 -13.59 4.17 1.68
CA LEU A 175 -13.97 3.35 0.53
C LEU A 175 -15.41 3.60 0.08
N ASN A 176 -16.36 3.63 1.02
CA ASN A 176 -17.77 3.89 0.71
C ASN A 176 -18.00 5.30 0.15
N ARG A 177 -17.21 6.29 0.56
CA ARG A 177 -17.27 7.68 0.04
C ARG A 177 -16.63 7.82 -1.33
N LEU A 178 -15.52 7.11 -1.57
CA LEU A 178 -14.81 7.11 -2.85
C LEU A 178 -15.58 6.32 -3.91
N CYS A 179 -16.21 5.21 -3.51
CA CYS A 179 -16.97 4.35 -4.40
C CYS A 179 -18.39 4.10 -3.85
N PRO A 180 -19.30 5.07 -3.94
CA PRO A 180 -20.70 4.85 -3.56
C PRO A 180 -21.34 3.74 -4.41
N GLN A 181 -20.88 3.57 -5.67
CA GLN A 181 -21.32 2.50 -6.56
C GLN A 181 -20.62 1.16 -6.30
N ALA A 182 -19.55 1.09 -5.51
CA ALA A 182 -18.93 -0.19 -5.15
C ALA A 182 -19.91 -1.10 -4.44
N ALA A 183 -20.86 -0.57 -3.65
CA ALA A 183 -21.91 -1.39 -3.04
C ALA A 183 -22.82 -2.05 -4.09
N SER A 184 -22.97 -1.44 -5.27
CA SER A 184 -23.76 -1.97 -6.40
C SER A 184 -22.94 -2.87 -7.33
N VAL A 185 -21.63 -2.61 -7.51
CA VAL A 185 -20.72 -3.49 -8.28
C VAL A 185 -20.34 -4.72 -7.46
N THR A 186 -19.99 -4.57 -6.18
CA THR A 186 -19.87 -5.71 -5.26
C THR A 186 -21.21 -6.40 -5.07
N GLY A 187 -22.34 -5.69 -5.08
CA GLY A 187 -23.69 -6.26 -5.09
C GLY A 187 -23.96 -7.13 -6.32
N SER A 188 -23.75 -6.62 -7.53
CA SER A 188 -24.00 -7.35 -8.78
C SER A 188 -22.96 -8.45 -9.07
N VAL A 189 -21.71 -8.27 -8.64
CA VAL A 189 -20.66 -9.32 -8.66
C VAL A 189 -20.94 -10.37 -7.58
N SER A 190 -21.37 -9.99 -6.37
CA SER A 190 -21.77 -10.91 -5.29
C SER A 190 -23.06 -11.68 -5.61
N GLU A 191 -24.04 -11.02 -6.24
CA GLU A 191 -25.32 -11.60 -6.67
C GLU A 191 -25.13 -12.57 -7.84
N LYS A 192 -24.27 -12.27 -8.82
CA LYS A 192 -23.90 -13.24 -9.87
C LYS A 192 -23.09 -14.43 -9.35
N ILE A 193 -22.34 -14.26 -8.26
CA ILE A 193 -21.34 -15.25 -7.77
C ILE A 193 -21.85 -16.08 -6.59
N GLY A 194 -23.02 -15.76 -6.03
CA GLY A 194 -23.77 -16.67 -5.15
C GLY A 194 -22.97 -17.25 -3.99
N ARG A 195 -22.36 -16.41 -3.14
CA ARG A 195 -21.88 -16.82 -1.80
C ARG A 195 -21.42 -15.63 -0.95
N GLY A 196 -22.15 -15.39 0.13
CA GLY A 196 -21.57 -15.18 1.47
C GLY A 196 -20.87 -13.85 1.75
N ARG A 197 -21.63 -12.96 2.40
CA ARG A 197 -21.18 -11.97 3.40
C ARG A 197 -19.98 -12.49 4.23
N HIS A 198 -18.92 -11.67 4.31
CA HIS A 198 -17.78 -11.75 5.23
C HIS A 198 -16.78 -12.91 5.02
N THR A 199 -15.58 -12.59 4.50
CA THR A 199 -14.28 -13.08 5.03
C THR A 199 -13.10 -12.32 4.43
N THR A 200 -12.47 -11.46 5.24
CA THR A 200 -11.36 -10.53 4.97
C THR A 200 -10.00 -11.24 4.72
N ARG A 201 -9.95 -12.23 3.82
CA ARG A 201 -8.72 -12.95 3.45
C ARG A 201 -8.33 -12.83 1.97
N HIS A 202 -9.21 -12.28 1.14
CA HIS A 202 -8.94 -12.00 -0.27
C HIS A 202 -8.89 -10.48 -0.46
N SER A 203 -7.84 -9.98 -1.13
CA SER A 203 -7.79 -8.58 -1.56
C SER A 203 -8.86 -8.37 -2.63
N GLU A 204 -9.75 -7.40 -2.40
CA GLU A 204 -10.77 -7.00 -3.36
C GLU A 204 -10.31 -5.73 -4.08
N ILE A 205 -10.44 -5.68 -5.40
CA ILE A 205 -10.24 -4.44 -6.16
C ILE A 205 -11.59 -3.76 -6.38
N TYR A 206 -11.61 -2.47 -6.09
CA TYR A 206 -12.66 -1.54 -6.44
C TYR A 206 -12.22 -0.72 -7.64
N SER A 207 -13.05 -0.69 -8.70
CA SER A 207 -12.88 0.25 -9.79
C SER A 207 -13.59 1.56 -9.44
N LEU A 208 -12.86 2.68 -9.44
CA LEU A 208 -13.42 4.02 -9.25
C LEU A 208 -13.71 4.71 -10.60
N GLY A 209 -13.42 4.03 -11.70
CA GLY A 209 -13.49 4.52 -13.08
C GLY A 209 -12.59 3.68 -13.98
N ASN A 210 -12.57 3.96 -15.28
CA ASN A 210 -11.97 3.06 -16.29
C ASN A 210 -10.48 2.74 -16.05
N GLN A 211 -9.75 3.63 -15.37
CA GLN A 211 -8.30 3.50 -15.13
C GLN A 211 -7.90 3.64 -13.66
N THR A 212 -8.87 3.77 -12.75
CA THR A 212 -8.60 3.98 -11.32
C THR A 212 -8.98 2.73 -10.54
N PHE A 213 -7.99 2.10 -9.92
CA PHE A 213 -8.17 0.85 -9.19
C PHE A 213 -7.74 1.02 -7.74
N LEU A 214 -8.53 0.50 -6.81
CA LEU A 214 -8.24 0.55 -5.39
C LEU A 214 -8.29 -0.86 -4.80
N PHE A 215 -7.16 -1.35 -4.32
CA PHE A 215 -7.09 -2.60 -3.59
C PHE A 215 -7.45 -2.37 -2.13
N ASP A 216 -8.51 -3.01 -1.65
CA ASP A 216 -8.73 -3.14 -0.22
C ASP A 216 -7.89 -4.29 0.32
N THR A 217 -7.07 -3.96 1.32
CA THR A 217 -6.22 -4.93 2.00
C THR A 217 -6.75 -5.13 3.41
N PRO A 218 -6.80 -6.38 3.92
CA PRO A 218 -7.17 -6.62 5.30
C PRO A 218 -6.31 -5.76 6.22
N GLY A 219 -6.93 -5.07 7.18
CA GLY A 219 -6.18 -4.24 8.11
C GLY A 219 -5.10 -5.04 8.82
N PHE A 220 -3.87 -4.52 8.84
CA PHE A 220 -2.76 -5.15 9.54
C PHE A 220 -2.64 -4.57 10.94
N SER A 221 -2.49 -5.43 11.96
CA SER A 221 -2.25 -5.03 13.35
C SER A 221 -0.76 -4.97 13.70
N SER A 222 0.09 -5.60 12.89
CA SER A 222 1.53 -5.61 13.04
C SER A 222 2.19 -5.86 11.68
N LEU A 223 3.37 -5.29 11.48
CA LEU A 223 4.19 -5.48 10.29
C LEU A 223 5.61 -5.82 10.72
N LYS A 224 6.17 -6.89 10.17
CA LYS A 224 7.61 -7.16 10.33
C LYS A 224 8.40 -6.21 9.43
N PRO A 225 9.61 -5.81 9.84
CA PRO A 225 10.52 -5.11 8.93
C PRO A 225 10.72 -5.91 7.64
N PRO A 226 10.98 -5.25 6.50
CA PRO A 226 11.38 -5.94 5.28
C PRO A 226 12.70 -6.69 5.49
N GLU A 227 12.99 -7.64 4.60
CA GLU A 227 14.22 -8.42 4.64
C GLU A 227 15.40 -7.58 4.08
N VAL A 228 15.80 -6.56 4.83
CA VAL A 228 16.89 -5.61 4.49
C VAL A 228 17.96 -5.62 5.57
N GLU A 229 19.24 -5.58 5.16
CA GLU A 229 20.37 -5.51 6.10
C GLU A 229 20.21 -4.27 6.97
N LYS A 230 20.50 -4.36 8.28
CA LYS A 230 20.29 -3.21 9.18
C LYS A 230 21.07 -1.97 8.73
N GLU A 231 22.25 -2.14 8.14
CA GLU A 231 23.08 -1.06 7.60
C GLU A 231 22.42 -0.34 6.41
N GLU A 232 21.54 -1.04 5.68
CA GLU A 232 20.83 -0.52 4.51
C GLU A 232 19.52 0.17 4.90
N LEU A 233 19.04 0.00 6.14
CA LEU A 233 17.78 0.59 6.63
C LEU A 233 17.71 2.11 6.37
N ARG A 234 18.83 2.82 6.55
CA ARG A 234 18.94 4.27 6.37
C ARG A 234 18.49 4.76 4.99
N ARG A 235 18.58 3.92 3.96
CA ARG A 235 18.25 4.27 2.56
C ARG A 235 16.74 4.38 2.34
N TYR A 236 15.94 3.79 3.21
CA TYR A 236 14.49 3.75 3.11
C TYR A 236 13.79 4.78 4.01
N PHE A 237 14.58 5.67 4.64
CA PHE A 237 14.10 6.88 5.30
C PHE A 237 14.44 8.04 4.37
N THR A 238 13.47 8.42 3.55
CA THR A 238 13.64 9.41 2.46
C THR A 238 14.15 10.75 2.98
N GLU A 239 13.77 11.12 4.21
CA GLU A 239 14.22 12.33 4.87
C GLU A 239 15.72 12.32 5.26
N PHE A 240 16.38 11.15 5.23
CA PHE A 240 17.83 11.03 5.48
C PHE A 240 18.66 11.24 4.22
N LEU A 241 18.08 11.02 3.04
CA LEU A 241 18.77 11.11 1.75
C LEU A 241 19.53 12.43 1.55
N PRO A 242 19.00 13.61 1.92
CA PRO A 242 19.73 14.87 1.80
C PRO A 242 21.04 14.92 2.58
N TYR A 243 21.20 14.10 3.63
CA TYR A 243 22.39 14.08 4.51
C TYR A 243 23.36 12.95 4.19
N GLU A 244 23.06 12.10 3.20
CA GLU A 244 23.95 11.03 2.80
C GLU A 244 25.30 11.59 2.31
N GLY A 245 26.39 10.96 2.75
CA GLY A 245 27.75 11.40 2.42
C GLY A 245 28.22 12.67 3.15
N GLN A 246 27.37 13.33 3.92
CA GLN A 246 27.74 14.53 4.69
C GLN A 246 28.20 14.21 6.12
N CYS A 247 27.97 12.99 6.60
CA CYS A 247 28.45 12.54 7.90
C CYS A 247 29.98 12.49 7.93
N LYS A 248 30.56 12.69 9.12
CA LYS A 248 32.02 12.62 9.33
C LYS A 248 32.64 11.29 8.89
N TYR A 249 31.90 10.19 9.01
CA TYR A 249 32.37 8.84 8.67
C TYR A 249 31.57 8.25 7.49
N TRP A 250 32.29 7.59 6.59
CA TRP A 250 31.70 6.85 5.49
C TRP A 250 30.98 5.60 6.01
N GLY A 251 29.80 5.29 5.45
CA GLY A 251 28.98 4.16 5.91
C GLY A 251 28.26 4.37 7.24
N CYS A 252 28.09 5.63 7.68
CA CYS A 252 27.33 5.98 8.87
C CYS A 252 25.92 5.38 8.84
N THR A 253 25.57 4.61 9.87
CA THR A 253 24.23 4.07 10.12
C THR A 253 23.37 5.03 10.94
N HIS A 254 23.88 6.21 11.28
CA HIS A 254 23.16 7.24 12.03
C HIS A 254 22.69 6.80 13.43
N ILE A 255 23.33 5.80 14.05
CA ILE A 255 22.97 5.31 15.39
C ILE A 255 23.95 5.87 16.43
N HIS A 256 25.17 5.36 16.43
CA HIS A 256 26.17 5.60 17.49
C HIS A 256 27.30 6.54 17.03
N GLU A 257 27.37 6.85 15.74
CA GLU A 257 28.46 7.57 15.11
C GLU A 257 28.53 9.04 15.57
N PRO A 258 29.71 9.55 15.97
CA PRO A 258 29.87 10.97 16.27
C PRO A 258 29.95 11.81 14.99
N GLY A 259 29.47 13.06 15.01
CA GLY A 259 29.43 13.93 13.82
C GLY A 259 28.49 13.41 12.73
N CYS A 260 27.32 12.91 13.14
CA CYS A 260 26.29 12.40 12.25
C CYS A 260 25.33 13.53 11.87
N MET A 261 25.29 13.89 10.59
CA MET A 261 24.44 14.97 10.08
C MET A 261 22.95 14.71 10.27
N VAL A 262 22.51 13.45 10.25
CA VAL A 262 21.11 13.08 10.55
C VAL A 262 20.76 13.39 12.01
N LYS A 263 21.67 13.11 12.96
CA LYS A 263 21.44 13.44 14.38
C LYS A 263 21.44 14.94 14.63
N GLU A 264 22.32 15.69 13.95
CA GLU A 264 22.32 17.15 14.02
C GLU A 264 21.06 17.76 13.38
N ALA A 265 20.60 17.22 12.24
CA ALA A 265 19.35 17.64 11.60
C ALA A 265 18.14 17.38 12.50
N ARG A 266 18.12 16.25 13.23
CA ARG A 266 17.12 15.99 14.27
C ARG A 266 17.17 17.04 15.38
N GLU A 267 18.35 17.39 15.88
CA GLU A 267 18.51 18.43 16.91
C GLU A 267 18.04 19.83 16.44
N ARG A 268 18.14 20.11 15.14
CA ARG A 268 17.60 21.32 14.50
C ARG A 268 16.09 21.25 14.18
N GLY A 269 15.44 20.10 14.42
CA GLY A 269 14.02 19.89 14.09
C GLY A 269 13.75 19.68 12.59
N GLU A 270 14.80 19.44 11.79
CA GLU A 270 14.65 19.16 10.36
C GLU A 270 14.15 17.73 10.10
N ILE A 271 14.48 16.80 11.02
CA ILE A 271 14.00 15.43 11.09
C ILE A 271 13.18 15.28 12.38
N GLY A 272 11.97 14.73 12.28
CA GLY A 272 11.11 14.53 13.45
C GLY A 272 11.70 13.55 14.46
N GLU A 273 11.60 13.88 15.76
CA GLU A 273 12.14 13.03 16.84
C GLU A 273 11.55 11.61 16.76
N THR A 274 10.23 11.51 16.63
CA THR A 274 9.51 10.23 16.52
C THR A 274 10.00 9.37 15.35
N ARG A 275 10.34 9.99 14.21
CA ARG A 275 10.85 9.28 13.03
C ARG A 275 12.23 8.67 13.31
N TYR A 276 13.11 9.44 13.94
CA TYR A 276 14.44 8.97 14.33
C TYR A 276 14.36 7.88 15.41
N GLU A 277 13.50 8.03 16.42
CA GLU A 277 13.28 7.00 17.44
C GLU A 277 12.79 5.68 16.83
N ASN A 278 11.82 5.75 15.91
CA ASN A 278 11.32 4.59 15.19
C ASN A 278 12.40 3.95 14.31
N TYR A 279 13.24 4.76 13.64
CA TYR A 279 14.41 4.28 12.90
C TYR A 279 15.34 3.45 13.80
N VAL A 280 15.72 3.98 14.96
CA VAL A 280 16.58 3.28 15.93
C VAL A 280 15.93 1.98 16.42
N GLN A 281 14.63 2.01 16.70
CA GLN A 281 13.90 0.82 17.13
C GLN A 281 13.91 -0.28 16.06
N ILE A 282 13.63 0.06 14.80
CA ILE A 282 13.63 -0.89 13.68
C ILE A 282 15.05 -1.42 13.42
N PHE A 283 16.07 -0.56 13.49
CA PHE A 283 17.48 -0.95 13.35
C PHE A 283 17.88 -2.01 14.38
N ASN A 284 17.51 -1.79 15.64
CA ASN A 284 17.79 -2.73 16.72
C ASN A 284 17.05 -4.06 16.55
N GLU A 285 15.81 -4.03 16.07
CA GLU A 285 15.04 -5.24 15.75
C GLU A 285 15.72 -6.06 14.64
N LEU A 286 16.16 -5.42 13.56
CA LEU A 286 16.91 -6.08 12.48
C LEU A 286 18.22 -6.69 13.00
N ALA A 287 18.95 -5.95 13.84
CA ALA A 287 20.18 -6.46 14.47
C ALA A 287 19.92 -7.68 15.38
N GLU A 288 18.79 -7.74 16.09
CA GLU A 288 18.39 -8.92 16.85
C GLU A 288 18.01 -10.10 15.95
N CYS A 289 17.29 -9.84 14.85
CA CYS A 289 16.92 -10.88 13.89
C CYS A 289 18.16 -11.52 13.24
N GLU A 290 19.17 -10.71 12.88
CA GLU A 290 20.48 -11.15 12.41
C GLU A 290 21.18 -12.06 13.43
N ARG A 291 21.31 -11.61 14.69
CA ARG A 291 21.98 -12.39 15.76
C ARG A 291 21.31 -13.73 16.03
N ARG A 292 19.98 -13.80 15.93
CA ARG A 292 19.21 -15.03 16.18
C ARG A 292 19.26 -16.03 15.02
N GLY A 293 19.96 -15.71 13.91
CA GLY A 293 20.01 -16.58 12.72
C GLY A 293 18.66 -16.70 11.99
N ASN A 294 17.69 -15.86 12.34
CA ASN A 294 16.38 -15.82 11.68
C ASN A 294 16.42 -15.05 10.35
N TRP A 295 17.60 -14.63 9.93
CA TRP A 295 17.82 -13.63 8.90
C TRP A 295 18.12 -14.20 7.51
N ARG A 296 17.84 -15.49 7.28
CA ARG A 296 17.90 -16.17 5.97
C ARG A 296 17.33 -17.57 6.11
N ASN A 297 16.01 -17.70 6.19
CA ASN A 297 15.34 -19.00 6.06
C ASN A 297 14.22 -18.93 5.02
N LYS A 298 14.61 -18.81 3.75
CA LYS A 298 14.18 -19.72 2.67
C LYS A 298 14.85 -19.36 1.34
N LYS A 299 15.45 -20.40 0.73
CA LYS A 299 15.69 -20.51 -0.71
C LYS A 299 14.41 -20.28 -1.51
#